data_AF-A0A3D2Q2H2-F1
#
_entry.id   AF-A0A3D2Q2H2-F1
#
_cell.length_a   1.000
_cell.length_b   1.000
_cell.length_c   1.000
_cell.angle_alpha   90.00
_cell.angle_beta   90.00
_cell.angle_gamma   90.00
#
_symmetry.space_group_name_H-M   'P 1'
#
loop_
_entity.id
_entity.type
_entity.pdbx_description
1 polymer ?
#
loop_
_entity_poly.entity_id
_entity_poly.type
_entity_poly.pdbx_seq_one_letter_code
_entity_poly.pdbx_strand_id
1 'polypeptide(L)'
;GSQALNGAEFLSAIPGNVGGALAMNAGAFGSEIWQFISSVTTINTQGMVFERSPTDFDISYRQVLASNNNEYFIAARFKFDQNNKQKNIKALLEQRNMSQPIGEANCGSVFKNPKNHHAAQLIEGSNLKGFCIGGACVSDKHANFIINQNKASATDIEKLILHIQQTVKSKFDIDLETEVVII
;
A
#
# COMPACT_ATOMS: atom_id res chain seq x y z
N GLY A 1 -8.26 22.66 15.61
CA GLY A 1 -9.22 21.83 16.35
C GLY A 1 -9.61 20.67 15.49
N SER A 2 -9.50 19.44 15.99
CA SER A 2 -9.98 18.25 15.29
C SER A 2 -11.51 18.31 15.21
N GLN A 3 -12.05 18.39 14.00
CA GLN A 3 -13.47 18.12 13.78
C GLN A 3 -13.71 16.65 14.14
N ALA A 4 -14.72 16.33 14.94
CA ALA A 4 -14.99 14.98 15.45
C ALA A 4 -15.53 14.04 14.35
N LEU A 5 -14.76 13.88 13.28
CA LEU A 5 -15.02 13.03 12.12
C LEU A 5 -14.18 11.76 12.26
N ASN A 6 -14.85 10.65 12.53
CA ASN A 6 -14.23 9.37 12.87
C ASN A 6 -14.27 8.39 11.68
N GLY A 7 -13.36 7.42 11.67
CA GLY A 7 -13.32 6.33 10.69
C GLY A 7 -12.11 6.32 9.75
N ALA A 8 -11.46 7.48 9.54
CA ALA A 8 -10.26 7.61 8.70
C ALA A 8 -8.93 7.47 9.47
N GLU A 9 -8.95 7.07 10.74
CA GLU A 9 -7.75 7.01 11.58
C GLU A 9 -6.69 6.06 11.02
N PHE A 10 -7.09 5.03 10.27
CA PHE A 10 -6.15 4.11 9.61
C PHE A 10 -5.23 4.82 8.59
N LEU A 11 -5.69 5.93 7.97
CA LEU A 11 -4.88 6.72 7.05
C LEU A 11 -3.70 7.41 7.74
N SER A 12 -3.80 7.68 9.06
CA SER A 12 -2.67 8.24 9.83
C SER A 12 -1.44 7.33 9.81
N ALA A 13 -1.66 6.03 9.59
CA ALA A 13 -0.64 5.01 9.51
C ALA A 13 -0.31 4.64 8.06
N ILE A 14 -0.62 5.47 7.06
CA ILE A 14 -0.26 5.25 5.65
C ILE A 14 0.52 6.49 5.17
N PRO A 15 1.81 6.36 4.81
CA PRO A 15 2.57 7.47 4.24
C PRO A 15 2.14 7.73 2.79
N GLY A 16 2.30 8.98 2.34
CA GLY A 16 2.00 9.39 0.96
C GLY A 16 1.00 10.54 0.88
N ASN A 17 0.39 10.73 -0.29
CA ASN A 17 -0.64 11.74 -0.53
C ASN A 17 -1.99 11.09 -0.87
N VAL A 18 -3.05 11.88 -0.84
CA VAL A 18 -4.42 11.41 -1.11
C VAL A 18 -4.57 10.84 -2.52
N GLY A 19 -3.94 11.44 -3.54
CA GLY A 19 -4.02 10.95 -4.91
C GLY A 19 -3.43 9.54 -5.08
N GLY A 20 -2.25 9.28 -4.50
CA GLY A 20 -1.64 7.96 -4.48
C GLY A 20 -2.46 6.96 -3.66
N ALA A 21 -3.01 7.41 -2.52
CA ALA A 21 -3.90 6.58 -1.71
C ALA A 21 -5.15 6.15 -2.49
N LEU A 22 -5.76 7.06 -3.26
CA LEU A 22 -6.88 6.74 -4.15
C LEU A 22 -6.49 5.77 -5.25
N ALA A 23 -5.37 6.02 -5.94
CA ALA A 23 -4.91 5.18 -7.06
C ALA A 23 -4.64 3.72 -6.65
N MET A 24 -4.22 3.49 -5.41
CA MET A 24 -3.90 2.16 -4.89
C MET A 24 -5.00 1.54 -4.03
N ASN A 25 -6.16 2.19 -3.87
CA ASN A 25 -7.14 1.84 -2.83
C ASN A 25 -6.44 1.56 -1.48
N ALA A 26 -5.67 2.53 -1.00
CA ALA A 26 -4.84 2.37 0.18
C ALA A 26 -5.69 1.99 1.40
N GLY A 27 -5.20 1.02 2.14
CA GLY A 27 -5.92 0.47 3.28
C GLY A 27 -5.01 -0.12 4.34
N ALA A 28 -5.45 -0.05 5.59
CA ALA A 28 -4.77 -0.60 6.74
C ALA A 28 -5.81 -0.95 7.81
N PHE A 29 -5.49 -1.93 8.67
CA PHE A 29 -6.32 -2.31 9.82
C PHE A 29 -7.79 -2.62 9.45
N GLY A 30 -8.00 -3.26 8.31
CA GLY A 30 -9.33 -3.68 7.82
C GLY A 30 -10.18 -2.56 7.20
N SER A 31 -9.60 -1.38 6.96
CA SER A 31 -10.29 -0.25 6.33
C SER A 31 -9.55 0.19 5.08
N GLU A 32 -10.30 0.71 4.11
CA GLU A 32 -9.81 1.14 2.80
C GLU A 32 -10.35 2.53 2.45
N ILE A 33 -9.55 3.35 1.75
CA ILE A 33 -9.88 4.76 1.52
C ILE A 33 -11.21 4.96 0.80
N TRP A 34 -11.52 4.15 -0.21
CA TRP A 34 -12.72 4.30 -1.03
C TRP A 34 -14.03 4.08 -0.28
N GLN A 35 -14.00 3.44 0.89
CA GLN A 35 -15.17 3.31 1.78
C GLN A 35 -15.65 4.67 2.32
N PHE A 36 -14.79 5.69 2.27
CA PHE A 36 -15.05 7.03 2.81
C PHE A 36 -15.16 8.09 1.71
N ILE A 37 -15.03 7.72 0.43
CA ILE A 37 -15.04 8.68 -0.68
C ILE A 37 -16.48 8.88 -1.17
N SER A 38 -16.90 10.14 -1.21
CA SER A 38 -18.18 10.55 -1.80
C SER A 38 -18.05 11.00 -3.25
N SER A 39 -16.97 11.72 -3.57
CA SER A 39 -16.61 12.10 -4.93
C SER A 39 -15.11 12.40 -5.02
N VAL A 40 -14.58 12.35 -6.23
CA VAL A 40 -13.21 12.78 -6.55
C VAL A 40 -13.25 13.73 -7.72
N THR A 41 -12.33 14.68 -7.73
CA THR A 41 -12.10 15.56 -8.88
C THR A 41 -10.85 15.07 -9.59
N THR A 42 -10.96 14.87 -10.90
CA THR A 42 -9.86 14.44 -11.76
C THR A 42 -9.58 15.45 -12.86
N ILE A 43 -8.37 15.40 -13.43
CA ILE A 43 -7.97 16.17 -14.60
C ILE A 43 -7.34 15.24 -15.64
N ASN A 44 -7.64 15.44 -16.91
CA ASN A 44 -6.98 14.71 -17.99
C ASN A 44 -5.79 15.47 -18.60
N THR A 45 -5.10 14.85 -19.56
CA THR A 45 -3.94 15.45 -20.24
C THR A 45 -4.27 16.66 -21.11
N GLN A 46 -5.55 16.88 -21.44
CA GLN A 46 -6.04 18.09 -22.13
C GLN A 46 -6.40 19.23 -21.16
N GLY A 47 -6.24 19.01 -19.85
CA GLY A 47 -6.59 19.98 -18.82
C GLY A 47 -8.09 20.05 -18.50
N MET A 48 -8.89 19.10 -19.00
CA MET A 48 -10.32 19.03 -18.68
C MET A 48 -10.52 18.43 -17.30
N VAL A 49 -11.36 19.08 -16.50
CA VAL A 49 -11.66 18.69 -15.11
C VAL A 49 -13.00 17.99 -15.04
N PHE A 50 -13.03 16.86 -14.33
CA PHE A 50 -14.22 16.04 -14.14
C PHE A 50 -14.47 15.78 -12.67
N GLU A 51 -15.74 15.85 -12.27
CA GLU A 51 -16.19 15.27 -11.01
C GLU A 51 -16.60 13.82 -11.26
N ARG A 52 -16.00 12.88 -10.51
CA ARG A 52 -16.27 11.45 -10.59
C ARG A 52 -16.85 10.94 -9.28
N SER A 53 -17.77 10.01 -9.40
CA SER A 53 -18.34 9.22 -8.32
C SER A 53 -17.55 7.92 -8.12
N PRO A 54 -17.62 7.26 -6.94
CA PRO A 54 -17.02 5.95 -6.76
C PRO A 54 -17.47 4.89 -7.77
N THR A 55 -18.69 5.00 -8.30
CA THR A 55 -19.23 4.07 -9.31
C THR A 55 -18.59 4.23 -10.69
N ASP A 56 -17.80 5.28 -10.92
CA ASP A 56 -17.02 5.46 -12.15
C ASP A 56 -15.70 4.64 -12.17
N PHE A 57 -15.40 3.96 -11.05
CA PHE A 57 -14.19 3.17 -10.83
C PHE A 57 -14.55 1.74 -10.46
N ASP A 58 -13.78 0.79 -10.98
CA ASP A 58 -13.72 -0.58 -10.47
C ASP A 58 -12.64 -0.63 -9.37
N ILE A 59 -13.10 -0.76 -8.14
CA ILE A 59 -12.28 -0.67 -6.93
C ILE A 59 -12.18 -2.06 -6.31
N SER A 60 -10.96 -2.56 -6.22
CA SER A 60 -10.67 -3.87 -5.63
C SER A 60 -9.43 -3.80 -4.72
N TYR A 61 -9.03 -4.94 -4.15
CA TYR A 61 -7.92 -4.99 -3.21
C TYR A 61 -6.62 -4.53 -3.88
N ARG A 62 -6.09 -3.39 -3.41
CA ARG A 62 -4.87 -2.76 -3.93
C ARG A 62 -4.90 -2.39 -5.41
N GLN A 63 -6.09 -2.12 -5.94
CA GLN A 63 -6.27 -1.77 -7.34
C GLN A 63 -7.49 -0.87 -7.53
N VAL A 64 -7.33 0.14 -8.38
CA VAL A 64 -8.41 1.00 -8.85
C VAL A 64 -8.28 1.16 -10.35
N LEU A 65 -9.28 0.70 -11.08
CA LEU A 65 -9.37 0.86 -12.53
C LEU A 65 -10.43 1.90 -12.83
N ALA A 66 -10.04 2.96 -13.52
CA ALA A 66 -10.98 3.95 -14.03
C ALA A 66 -11.44 3.54 -15.44
N SER A 67 -12.72 3.75 -15.75
CA SER A 67 -13.21 3.60 -17.13
C SER A 67 -12.56 4.61 -18.09
N ASN A 68 -12.03 5.71 -17.55
CA ASN A 68 -11.42 6.80 -18.30
C ASN A 68 -9.89 6.72 -18.14
N ASN A 69 -9.22 6.18 -19.15
CA ASN A 69 -7.76 6.16 -19.20
C ASN A 69 -7.22 7.61 -19.29
N ASN A 70 -6.12 7.90 -18.60
CA ASN A 70 -5.40 9.19 -18.59
C ASN A 70 -6.03 10.34 -17.77
N GLU A 71 -6.70 10.02 -16.68
CA GLU A 71 -7.14 10.99 -15.66
C GLU A 71 -6.28 10.91 -14.38
N TYR A 72 -6.04 12.05 -13.75
CA TYR A 72 -5.26 12.20 -12.52
C TYR A 72 -6.09 12.82 -11.41
N PHE A 73 -6.02 12.28 -10.19
CA PHE A 73 -6.73 12.83 -9.03
C PHE A 73 -6.14 14.17 -8.61
N ILE A 74 -6.99 15.19 -8.45
CA ILE A 74 -6.60 16.52 -7.98
C ILE A 74 -7.34 16.95 -6.69
N ALA A 75 -8.48 16.34 -6.38
CA ALA A 75 -9.18 16.53 -5.11
C ALA A 75 -10.05 15.32 -4.77
N ALA A 76 -10.43 15.22 -3.49
CA ALA A 76 -11.33 14.18 -2.99
C ALA A 76 -12.24 14.73 -1.90
N ARG A 77 -13.51 14.31 -1.90
CA ARG A 77 -14.47 14.60 -0.84
C ARG A 77 -14.73 13.36 -0.02
N PHE A 78 -14.40 13.44 1.25
CA PHE A 78 -14.66 12.38 2.21
C PHE A 78 -16.04 12.55 2.85
N LYS A 79 -16.70 11.43 3.10
CA LYS A 79 -17.93 11.34 3.89
C LYS A 79 -17.68 10.40 5.06
N PHE A 80 -17.84 10.93 6.26
CA PHE A 80 -17.67 10.20 7.51
C PHE A 80 -19.02 10.05 8.21
N ASP A 81 -19.25 8.88 8.81
CA ASP A 81 -20.35 8.67 9.73
C ASP A 81 -19.97 9.23 11.10
N GLN A 82 -20.75 10.18 11.61
CA GLN A 82 -20.54 10.76 12.94
C GLN A 82 -20.74 9.75 14.07
N ASN A 83 -21.44 8.64 13.80
CA ASN A 83 -21.65 7.55 14.76
C ASN A 83 -20.47 6.59 14.85
N ASN A 84 -19.47 6.69 13.95
CA ASN A 84 -18.29 5.84 14.03
C ASN A 84 -17.53 6.09 15.32
N LYS A 85 -17.14 5.02 16.00
CA LYS A 85 -16.26 5.11 17.17
C LYS A 85 -14.88 5.57 16.72
N GLN A 86 -14.36 6.58 17.40
CA GLN A 86 -12.98 7.02 17.20
C GLN A 86 -12.03 5.86 17.51
N LYS A 87 -11.17 5.51 16.55
CA LYS A 87 -10.06 4.59 16.82
C LYS A 87 -8.92 5.37 17.48
N ASN A 88 -8.21 4.73 18.41
CA ASN A 88 -7.06 5.36 19.04
C ASN A 88 -5.89 5.45 18.05
N ILE A 89 -5.71 6.64 17.45
CA ILE A 89 -4.63 6.92 16.49
C ILE A 89 -3.26 6.56 17.07
N LYS A 90 -3.02 6.87 18.35
CA LYS A 90 -1.76 6.57 19.02
C LYS A 90 -1.48 5.06 19.04
N ALA A 91 -2.50 4.26 19.36
CA ALA A 91 -2.37 2.80 19.36
C ALA A 91 -2.09 2.25 17.95
N LEU A 92 -2.71 2.81 16.90
CA LEU A 92 -2.47 2.41 15.51
C LEU A 92 -1.02 2.71 15.08
N LEU A 93 -0.53 3.90 15.44
CA LEU A 93 0.85 4.31 15.16
C LEU A 93 1.87 3.45 15.93
N GLU A 94 1.59 3.15 17.20
CA GLU A 94 2.42 2.24 18.01
C GLU A 94 2.45 0.83 17.41
N GLN A 95 1.30 0.29 17.01
CA GLN A 95 1.22 -1.02 16.35
C GLN A 95 2.01 -1.04 15.04
N ARG A 96 1.91 0.02 14.21
CA ARG A 96 2.71 0.17 12.99
C ARG A 96 4.21 0.22 13.30
N ASN A 97 4.62 1.05 14.26
CA ASN A 97 6.01 1.22 14.65
C ASN A 97 6.62 -0.08 15.19
N MET A 98 5.85 -0.90 15.90
CA MET A 98 6.32 -2.21 16.38
C MET A 98 6.43 -3.25 15.27
N SER A 99 5.53 -3.22 14.28
CA SER A 99 5.45 -4.27 13.25
C SER A 99 6.25 -3.99 11.97
N GLN A 100 6.63 -2.74 11.70
CA GLN A 100 7.25 -2.34 10.42
C GLN A 100 8.61 -1.67 10.61
N PRO A 101 9.53 -1.73 9.63
CA PRO A 101 10.85 -1.08 9.67
C PRO A 101 10.76 0.45 9.47
N ILE A 102 10.09 1.12 10.40
CA ILE A 102 9.93 2.57 10.39
C ILE A 102 11.27 3.25 10.69
N GLY A 103 11.65 4.22 9.85
CA GLY A 103 12.92 4.94 9.95
C GLY A 103 14.01 4.42 9.00
N GLU A 104 13.80 3.25 8.41
CA GLU A 104 14.68 2.70 7.37
C GLU A 104 14.13 3.04 5.98
N ALA A 105 15.00 3.27 5.00
CA ALA A 105 14.57 3.55 3.63
C ALA A 105 13.94 2.29 3.01
N ASN A 106 12.63 2.33 2.76
CA ASN A 106 11.83 1.26 2.16
C ASN A 106 10.64 1.83 1.38
N CYS A 107 9.97 0.99 0.60
CA CYS A 107 8.81 1.35 -0.22
C CYS A 107 7.48 0.80 0.30
N GLY A 108 7.41 0.39 1.58
CA GLY A 108 6.25 -0.30 2.13
C GLY A 108 6.24 -1.80 1.85
N SER A 109 5.05 -2.39 1.89
CA SER A 109 4.85 -3.78 1.47
C SER A 109 5.17 -3.94 -0.01
N VAL A 110 6.06 -4.87 -0.34
CA VAL A 110 6.52 -5.11 -1.71
C VAL A 110 5.50 -5.92 -2.50
N PHE A 111 4.85 -6.90 -1.85
CA PHE A 111 3.89 -7.80 -2.49
C PHE A 111 2.48 -7.64 -1.90
N LYS A 112 1.47 -7.82 -2.77
CA LYS A 112 0.08 -8.00 -2.36
C LYS A 112 -0.05 -9.32 -1.62
N ASN A 113 -1.02 -9.41 -0.71
CA ASN A 113 -1.36 -10.69 -0.09
C ASN A 113 -2.09 -11.60 -1.10
N PRO A 114 -1.59 -12.82 -1.37
CA PRO A 114 -2.33 -13.79 -2.17
C PRO A 114 -3.62 -14.21 -1.47
N LYS A 115 -4.59 -14.73 -2.22
CA LYS A 115 -5.86 -15.21 -1.66
C LYS A 115 -5.61 -16.23 -0.54
N ASN A 116 -6.19 -15.99 0.63
CA ASN A 116 -6.07 -16.83 1.84
C ASN A 116 -4.64 -16.94 2.44
N HIS A 117 -3.68 -16.13 1.98
CA HIS A 117 -2.31 -16.16 2.48
C HIS A 117 -1.80 -14.76 2.79
N HIS A 118 -0.74 -14.69 3.60
CA HIS A 118 -0.01 -13.45 3.83
C HIS A 118 1.36 -13.53 3.17
N ALA A 119 1.68 -12.56 2.30
CA ALA A 119 2.96 -12.54 1.60
C ALA A 119 4.14 -12.58 2.58
N ALA A 120 4.06 -11.82 3.68
CA ALA A 120 5.08 -11.82 4.73
C ALA A 120 5.34 -13.23 5.31
N GLN A 121 4.29 -14.02 5.54
CA GLN A 121 4.43 -15.38 6.08
C GLN A 121 5.05 -16.34 5.07
N LEU A 122 4.72 -16.21 3.78
CA LEU A 122 5.31 -17.01 2.71
C LEU A 122 6.81 -16.70 2.55
N ILE A 123 7.18 -15.42 2.62
CA ILE A 123 8.57 -14.98 2.50
C ILE A 123 9.39 -15.40 3.73
N GLU A 124 8.83 -15.21 4.93
CA GLU A 124 9.45 -15.67 6.18
C GLU A 124 9.57 -17.20 6.21
N GLY A 125 8.51 -17.92 5.81
CA GLY A 125 8.53 -19.37 5.66
C GLY A 125 9.51 -19.85 4.59
N SER A 126 9.97 -18.99 3.69
CA SER A 126 11.05 -19.25 2.73
C SER A 126 12.45 -18.98 3.30
N ASN A 127 12.57 -18.61 4.58
CA ASN A 127 13.81 -18.21 5.26
C ASN A 127 14.52 -17.03 4.58
N LEU A 128 13.76 -16.08 4.04
CA LEU A 128 14.33 -14.95 3.30
C LEU A 128 14.51 -13.67 4.13
N LYS A 129 14.10 -13.64 5.41
CA LYS A 129 14.41 -12.49 6.29
C LYS A 129 15.92 -12.27 6.38
N GLY A 130 16.37 -11.03 6.23
CA GLY A 130 17.78 -10.65 6.22
C GLY A 130 18.54 -11.02 4.94
N PHE A 131 17.91 -11.71 3.98
CA PHE A 131 18.56 -12.02 2.70
C PHE A 131 18.76 -10.75 1.87
N CYS A 132 19.94 -10.61 1.28
CA CYS A 132 20.33 -9.42 0.51
C CYS A 132 20.82 -9.76 -0.89
N ILE A 133 20.53 -8.86 -1.83
CA ILE A 133 21.18 -8.77 -3.13
C ILE A 133 21.69 -7.33 -3.28
N GLY A 134 23.01 -7.16 -3.46
CA GLY A 134 23.63 -5.83 -3.49
C GLY A 134 23.33 -5.07 -2.20
N GLY A 135 22.77 -3.86 -2.32
CA GLY A 135 22.37 -3.04 -1.17
C GLY A 135 20.92 -3.26 -0.67
N ALA A 136 20.12 -4.07 -1.36
CA ALA A 136 18.72 -4.34 -1.04
C ALA A 136 18.63 -5.59 -0.15
N CYS A 137 17.88 -5.52 0.94
CA CYS A 137 17.72 -6.62 1.89
C CYS A 137 16.25 -6.80 2.28
N VAL A 138 15.82 -8.03 2.52
CA VAL A 138 14.53 -8.30 3.16
C VAL A 138 14.64 -7.91 4.64
N SER A 139 13.71 -7.09 5.13
CA SER A 139 13.71 -6.66 6.52
C SER A 139 13.55 -7.85 7.48
N ASP A 140 14.42 -7.93 8.48
CA ASP A 140 14.27 -8.88 9.60
C ASP A 140 12.99 -8.64 10.40
N LYS A 141 12.56 -7.38 10.46
CA LYS A 141 11.37 -6.98 11.21
C LYS A 141 10.08 -7.38 10.51
N HIS A 142 10.01 -7.21 9.19
CA HIS A 142 8.82 -7.55 8.41
C HIS A 142 9.20 -8.08 7.02
N ALA A 143 8.97 -9.38 6.77
CA ALA A 143 9.48 -10.05 5.58
C ALA A 143 8.92 -9.53 4.24
N ASN A 144 7.75 -8.87 4.25
CA ASN A 144 7.20 -8.23 3.04
C ASN A 144 7.80 -6.84 2.73
N PHE A 145 8.85 -6.42 3.44
CA PHE A 145 9.50 -5.12 3.22
C PHE A 145 10.93 -5.36 2.74
N ILE A 146 11.31 -4.66 1.68
CA ILE A 146 12.71 -4.53 1.26
C ILE A 146 13.25 -3.21 1.80
N ILE A 147 14.33 -3.29 2.56
CA ILE A 147 15.07 -2.15 3.09
C ILE A 147 16.31 -1.88 2.23
N ASN A 148 16.63 -0.60 2.08
CA ASN A 148 17.86 -0.13 1.47
C ASN A 148 18.92 0.04 2.56
N GLN A 149 19.81 -0.95 2.69
CA GLN A 149 20.79 -0.99 3.78
C GLN A 149 22.17 -0.45 3.37
N ASN A 150 22.44 -0.25 2.07
CA ASN A 150 23.75 0.18 1.56
C ASN A 150 23.68 0.88 0.19
N LYS A 151 22.86 1.92 0.02
CA LYS A 151 22.65 2.61 -1.27
C LYS A 151 22.25 1.63 -2.40
N ALA A 152 21.30 0.75 -2.10
CA ALA A 152 20.71 -0.18 -3.05
C ALA A 152 20.35 0.52 -4.37
N SER A 153 20.73 -0.08 -5.49
CA SER A 153 20.24 0.34 -6.79
C SER A 153 18.82 -0.19 -7.04
N ALA A 154 18.09 0.41 -7.99
CA ALA A 154 16.80 -0.14 -8.44
C ALA A 154 16.96 -1.58 -8.94
N THR A 155 18.05 -1.87 -9.66
CA THR A 155 18.38 -3.22 -10.13
C THR A 155 18.57 -4.23 -8.99
N ASP A 156 19.14 -3.82 -7.86
CA ASP A 156 19.27 -4.69 -6.67
C ASP A 156 17.90 -5.06 -6.11
N ILE A 157 17.01 -4.07 -6.01
CA ILE A 157 15.63 -4.25 -5.52
C ILE A 157 14.86 -5.18 -6.48
N GLU A 158 14.92 -4.95 -7.79
CA GLU A 158 14.27 -5.78 -8.80
C GLU A 158 14.75 -7.24 -8.77
N LYS A 159 16.08 -7.44 -8.68
CA LYS A 159 16.65 -8.79 -8.54
C LYS A 159 16.16 -9.48 -7.27
N LEU A 160 16.08 -8.75 -6.16
CA LEU A 160 15.59 -9.28 -4.90
C LEU A 160 14.09 -9.63 -4.98
N ILE A 161 13.28 -8.79 -5.62
CA ILE A 161 11.86 -9.06 -5.90
C ILE A 161 11.71 -10.37 -6.68
N LEU A 162 12.44 -10.51 -7.79
CA LEU A 162 12.40 -11.72 -8.63
C LEU A 162 12.85 -12.97 -7.85
N HIS A 163 13.91 -12.85 -7.05
CA HIS A 163 14.39 -13.96 -6.23
C HIS A 163 13.34 -14.41 -5.19
N ILE A 164 12.68 -13.45 -4.53
CA ILE A 164 11.61 -13.74 -3.58
C ILE A 164 10.44 -14.46 -4.28
N GLN A 165 9.99 -13.95 -5.43
CA GLN A 165 8.91 -14.56 -6.21
C GLN A 165 9.25 -16.00 -6.61
N GLN A 166 10.43 -16.23 -7.17
CA GLN A 166 10.89 -17.56 -7.59
C GLN A 166 10.97 -18.53 -6.40
N THR A 167 11.49 -18.08 -5.27
CA THR A 167 11.65 -18.91 -4.07
C THR A 167 10.29 -19.29 -3.48
N VAL A 168 9.38 -18.32 -3.35
CA VAL A 168 8.03 -18.56 -2.83
C VAL A 168 7.24 -19.47 -3.79
N LYS A 169 7.35 -19.25 -5.11
CA LYS A 169 6.73 -20.11 -6.12
C LYS A 169 7.26 -21.54 -6.03
N SER A 170 8.58 -21.72 -5.95
CA SER A 170 9.18 -23.05 -5.85
C SER A 170 8.78 -23.80 -4.57
N LYS A 171 8.55 -23.08 -3.46
CA LYS A 171 8.29 -23.70 -2.15
C LYS A 171 6.81 -23.93 -1.86
N PHE A 172 5.94 -23.03 -2.33
CA PHE A 172 4.52 -23.02 -1.99
C PHE A 172 3.60 -23.14 -3.21
N ASP A 173 4.14 -23.13 -4.42
CA ASP A 173 3.39 -23.04 -5.68
C ASP A 173 2.46 -21.81 -5.77
N ILE A 174 2.85 -20.72 -5.10
CA ILE A 174 2.10 -19.46 -5.06
C ILE A 174 2.88 -18.37 -5.78
N ASP A 175 2.22 -17.69 -6.72
CA ASP A 175 2.75 -16.51 -7.40
C ASP A 175 2.49 -15.25 -6.55
N LEU A 176 3.55 -14.52 -6.20
CA LEU A 176 3.45 -13.23 -5.53
C LEU A 176 3.38 -12.10 -6.55
N GLU A 177 2.31 -11.30 -6.48
CA GLU A 177 2.16 -10.08 -7.27
C GLU A 177 2.73 -8.87 -6.51
N THR A 178 3.48 -8.00 -7.18
CA THR A 178 4.01 -6.78 -6.57
C THR A 178 2.90 -5.76 -6.29
N GLU A 179 2.92 -5.14 -5.12
CA GLU A 179 2.13 -3.95 -4.80
C GLU A 179 2.87 -2.68 -5.23
N VAL A 180 4.20 -2.71 -5.20
CA VAL A 180 5.05 -1.63 -5.71
C VAL A 180 4.98 -1.54 -7.22
N VAL A 181 4.98 -0.31 -7.73
CA VAL A 181 5.02 -0.01 -9.17
C VAL A 181 6.46 0.32 -9.55
N ILE A 182 7.02 -0.45 -10.50
CA ILE A 182 8.33 -0.22 -11.09
C ILE A 182 8.11 0.65 -12.34
N ILE A 183 8.85 1.76 -12.45
CA ILE A 183 8.70 2.78 -13.51
C ILE A 183 9.98 2.96 -14.33
#